data_AF-A0A6L3F6B1-F1
#
_entry.id   AF-A0A6L3F6B1-F1
#
_cell.length_a   1.000
_cell.length_b   1.000
_cell.length_c   1.000
_cell.angle_alpha   90.00
_cell.angle_beta   90.00
_cell.angle_gamma   90.00
#
_symmetry.space_group_name_H-M   'P 1'
#
loop_
_entity.id
_entity.type
_entity.pdbx_description
1 polymer ?
#
loop_
_entity_poly.entity_id
_entity_poly.type
_entity_poly.pdbx_seq_one_letter_code
_entity_poly.pdbx_strand_id
1 'polypeptide(L)'
;MTKLIHKDLTYQVRGALFDVHNELGPMLPEAFIRDAIAIRMEEKGIACETEKPFTVYYHGVDVGRYFVDIWVENGELLLELKVVPQILPLHQAQAIAYLKVTNADLAFVANFGGIAVEIERFPNFVRGKQVDLEWKRRLTSLDLPCPPLANEVLSALFHVHVELGPGFLHQVYRRASRVAFREMGIGHTYIKQTPVYYHGHHLGNQDTRLLNVEEQILVATIAVRAVTDEMKMHLHMKMRHHDVPLGLIANFNRTTLEFCWIRGGNKG
;
A
#
# COMPACT_ATOMS: atom_id res chain seq x y z
N MET A 1 -16.42 -2.85 -33.44
CA MET A 1 -16.93 -3.39 -32.16
C MET A 1 -15.73 -3.68 -31.26
N THR A 2 -15.63 -3.03 -30.11
CA THR A 2 -14.55 -3.28 -29.14
C THR A 2 -14.79 -4.64 -28.49
N LYS A 3 -13.87 -5.60 -28.66
CA LYS A 3 -13.97 -6.95 -28.07
C LYS A 3 -13.75 -6.85 -26.56
N LEU A 4 -14.76 -7.25 -25.77
CA LEU A 4 -14.65 -7.30 -24.32
C LEU A 4 -13.82 -8.52 -23.90
N ILE A 5 -12.75 -8.31 -23.14
CA ILE A 5 -11.95 -9.40 -22.55
C ILE A 5 -12.85 -10.21 -21.60
N HIS A 6 -12.81 -11.54 -21.66
CA HIS A 6 -13.55 -12.43 -20.72
C HIS A 6 -15.05 -12.10 -20.58
N LYS A 7 -15.74 -11.83 -21.69
CA LYS A 7 -17.14 -11.38 -21.69
C LYS A 7 -18.06 -12.32 -20.90
N ASP A 8 -17.97 -13.62 -21.15
CA ASP A 8 -18.88 -14.60 -20.55
C ASP A 8 -18.57 -14.83 -19.07
N LEU A 9 -17.30 -15.02 -18.71
CA LEU A 9 -16.87 -15.09 -17.31
C LEU A 9 -17.32 -13.86 -16.53
N THR A 10 -17.09 -12.67 -17.07
CA THR A 10 -17.43 -11.43 -16.37
C THR A 10 -18.94 -11.22 -16.20
N TYR A 11 -19.77 -11.75 -17.11
CA TYR A 11 -21.21 -11.79 -16.92
C TYR A 11 -21.61 -12.72 -15.77
N GLN A 12 -21.04 -13.92 -15.72
CA GLN A 12 -21.32 -14.91 -14.67
C GLN A 12 -20.90 -14.41 -13.29
N VAL A 13 -19.68 -13.84 -13.19
CA VAL A 13 -19.15 -13.27 -11.95
C VAL A 13 -20.02 -12.10 -11.46
N ARG A 14 -20.44 -11.18 -12.34
CA ARG A 14 -21.37 -10.11 -11.96
C ARG A 14 -22.68 -10.66 -11.42
N GLY A 15 -23.23 -11.71 -12.06
CA GLY A 15 -24.40 -12.41 -11.56
C GLY A 15 -24.20 -12.94 -10.15
N ALA A 16 -23.07 -13.58 -9.85
CA ALA A 16 -22.73 -14.05 -8.52
C ALA A 16 -22.68 -12.91 -7.49
N LEU A 17 -22.06 -11.77 -7.83
CA LEU A 17 -21.99 -10.60 -6.95
C LEU A 17 -23.37 -10.03 -6.64
N PHE A 18 -24.26 -9.95 -7.63
CA PHE A 18 -25.65 -9.50 -7.44
C PHE A 18 -26.45 -10.48 -6.59
N ASP A 19 -26.32 -11.78 -6.83
CA ASP A 19 -27.02 -12.81 -6.05
C ASP A 19 -26.68 -12.67 -4.56
N VAL A 20 -25.38 -12.57 -4.23
CA VAL A 20 -24.91 -12.41 -2.85
C VAL A 20 -25.46 -11.13 -2.21
N HIS A 21 -25.42 -10.00 -2.91
CA HIS A 21 -25.95 -8.74 -2.37
C HIS A 21 -27.45 -8.75 -2.17
N ASN A 22 -28.20 -9.37 -3.08
CA ASN A 22 -29.65 -9.46 -2.99
C ASN A 22 -30.09 -10.35 -1.81
N GLU A 23 -29.30 -11.36 -1.47
CA GLU A 23 -29.58 -12.27 -0.36
C GLU A 23 -29.15 -11.70 0.99
N LEU A 24 -27.94 -11.16 1.07
CA LEU A 24 -27.35 -10.72 2.35
C LEU A 24 -27.64 -9.25 2.69
N GLY A 25 -27.87 -8.41 1.69
CA GLY A 25 -27.97 -6.97 1.86
C GLY A 25 -26.65 -6.29 2.24
N PRO A 26 -26.68 -4.96 2.48
CA PRO A 26 -25.50 -4.19 2.86
C PRO A 26 -25.12 -4.37 4.34
N MET A 27 -24.02 -3.71 4.75
CA MET A 27 -23.54 -3.59 6.14
C MET A 27 -22.85 -4.82 6.74
N LEU A 28 -22.49 -5.81 5.93
CA LEU A 28 -21.63 -6.91 6.37
C LEU A 28 -20.14 -6.56 6.17
N PRO A 29 -19.23 -7.02 7.06
CA PRO A 29 -17.79 -6.97 6.83
C PRO A 29 -17.35 -7.59 5.50
N GLU A 30 -16.31 -7.02 4.89
CA GLU A 30 -15.73 -7.49 3.61
C GLU A 30 -15.40 -8.99 3.62
N ALA A 31 -14.93 -9.53 4.75
CA ALA A 31 -14.62 -10.94 4.90
C ALA A 31 -15.86 -11.85 4.71
N PHE A 32 -17.02 -11.49 5.25
CA PHE A 32 -18.23 -12.30 5.07
C PHE A 32 -18.77 -12.20 3.64
N ILE A 33 -18.68 -11.01 3.03
CA ILE A 33 -19.04 -10.83 1.62
C ILE A 33 -18.14 -11.68 0.72
N ARG A 34 -16.82 -11.69 0.96
CA ARG A 34 -15.85 -12.52 0.25
C ARG A 34 -16.22 -14.01 0.34
N ASP A 35 -16.46 -14.50 1.55
CA ASP A 35 -16.74 -15.91 1.78
C ASP A 35 -18.07 -16.33 1.11
N ALA A 36 -19.09 -15.47 1.13
CA ALA A 36 -20.35 -15.68 0.42
C ALA A 36 -20.18 -15.70 -1.11
N ILE A 37 -19.35 -14.81 -1.66
CA ILE A 37 -19.03 -14.80 -3.10
C ILE A 37 -18.31 -16.10 -3.49
N ALA A 38 -17.36 -16.57 -2.68
CA ALA A 38 -16.65 -17.81 -2.97
C ALA A 38 -17.60 -19.01 -3.05
N ILE A 39 -18.53 -19.14 -2.09
CA ILE A 39 -19.58 -20.17 -2.12
C ILE A 39 -20.43 -20.02 -3.38
N ARG A 40 -20.88 -18.80 -3.71
CA ARG A 40 -21.72 -18.57 -4.88
C ARG A 40 -21.00 -18.85 -6.21
N MET A 41 -19.69 -18.62 -6.27
CA MET A 41 -18.86 -18.97 -7.42
C MET A 41 -18.75 -20.48 -7.58
N GLU A 42 -18.52 -21.21 -6.47
CA GLU A 42 -18.46 -22.68 -6.47
C GLU A 42 -19.78 -23.29 -6.95
N GLU A 43 -20.93 -22.81 -6.47
CA GLU A 43 -22.26 -23.25 -6.93
C GLU A 43 -22.50 -23.04 -8.43
N LYS A 44 -21.89 -21.99 -9.00
CA LYS A 44 -21.95 -21.69 -10.45
C LYS A 44 -20.88 -22.42 -11.25
N GLY A 45 -20.01 -23.20 -10.60
CA GLY A 45 -18.90 -23.89 -11.25
C GLY A 45 -17.77 -22.98 -11.73
N ILE A 46 -17.61 -21.80 -11.10
CA ILE A 46 -16.55 -20.84 -11.40
C ILE A 46 -15.39 -21.09 -10.44
N ALA A 47 -14.20 -21.40 -10.96
CA ALA A 47 -13.03 -21.66 -10.12
C ALA A 47 -12.56 -20.35 -9.47
N CYS A 48 -12.45 -20.33 -8.14
CA CYS A 48 -11.89 -19.20 -7.42
C CYS A 48 -11.08 -19.60 -6.18
N GLU A 49 -10.15 -18.75 -5.78
CA GLU A 49 -9.34 -18.86 -4.57
C GLU A 49 -9.43 -17.55 -3.79
N THR A 50 -9.78 -17.61 -2.50
CA THR A 50 -9.80 -16.43 -1.62
C THR A 50 -8.43 -16.19 -1.01
N GLU A 51 -8.10 -14.92 -0.75
CA GLU A 51 -6.86 -14.49 -0.09
C GLU A 51 -5.58 -15.08 -0.73
N LYS A 52 -5.58 -15.26 -2.06
CA LYS A 52 -4.43 -15.87 -2.76
C LYS A 52 -3.18 -14.98 -2.62
N PRO A 53 -2.05 -15.51 -2.11
CA PRO A 53 -0.85 -14.72 -1.90
C PRO A 53 -0.03 -14.52 -3.18
N PHE A 54 0.41 -13.29 -3.42
CA PHE A 54 1.34 -12.92 -4.48
C PHE A 54 2.59 -12.25 -3.90
N THR A 55 3.75 -12.56 -4.46
CA THR A 55 4.99 -11.84 -4.11
C THR A 55 4.96 -10.46 -4.75
N VAL A 56 5.22 -9.42 -3.97
CA VAL A 56 5.46 -8.07 -4.48
C VAL A 56 6.96 -7.90 -4.68
N TYR A 57 7.35 -7.56 -5.90
CA TYR A 57 8.73 -7.24 -6.25
C TYR A 57 8.89 -5.74 -6.48
N TYR A 58 10.01 -5.19 -6.03
CA TYR A 58 10.47 -3.84 -6.37
C TYR A 58 11.88 -3.96 -6.93
N HIS A 59 12.07 -3.61 -8.20
CA HIS A 59 13.33 -3.79 -8.95
C HIS A 59 13.95 -5.20 -8.77
N GLY A 60 13.12 -6.24 -8.87
CA GLY A 60 13.53 -7.65 -8.74
C GLY A 60 13.75 -8.15 -7.30
N VAL A 61 13.61 -7.28 -6.30
CA VAL A 61 13.74 -7.66 -4.88
C VAL A 61 12.38 -7.98 -4.28
N ASP A 62 12.24 -9.12 -3.60
CA ASP A 62 11.03 -9.45 -2.80
C ASP A 62 10.88 -8.43 -1.66
N VAL A 63 9.80 -7.64 -1.73
CA VAL A 63 9.46 -6.62 -0.73
C VAL A 63 8.25 -7.02 0.11
N GLY A 64 7.64 -8.19 -0.13
CA GLY A 64 6.57 -8.72 0.72
C GLY A 64 5.48 -9.44 -0.07
N ARG A 65 4.32 -9.58 0.57
CA ARG A 65 3.17 -10.28 0.03
C ARG A 65 1.97 -9.36 -0.07
N TYR A 66 1.16 -9.61 -1.09
CA TYR A 66 -0.19 -9.09 -1.27
C TYR A 66 -1.15 -10.28 -1.33
N PHE A 67 -2.35 -10.12 -0.79
CA PHE A 67 -3.38 -11.15 -0.78
C PHE A 67 -4.57 -10.60 -1.55
N VAL A 68 -4.90 -11.25 -2.68
CA VAL A 68 -6.06 -10.89 -3.49
C VAL A 68 -7.32 -11.37 -2.77
N ASP A 69 -8.37 -10.54 -2.67
CA ASP A 69 -9.61 -10.96 -1.99
C ASP A 69 -10.18 -12.23 -2.65
N ILE A 70 -10.36 -12.21 -3.97
CA ILE A 70 -10.79 -13.37 -4.76
C ILE A 70 -10.04 -13.43 -6.10
N TRP A 71 -9.33 -14.52 -6.34
CA TRP A 71 -8.65 -14.86 -7.59
C TRP A 71 -9.52 -15.81 -8.42
N VAL A 72 -9.88 -15.44 -9.64
CA VAL A 72 -10.88 -16.17 -10.45
C VAL A 72 -10.23 -16.73 -11.72
N GLU A 73 -10.58 -17.97 -12.06
CA GLU A 73 -10.18 -18.68 -13.30
C GLU A 73 -8.69 -18.51 -13.62
N ASN A 74 -7.82 -18.84 -12.66
CA ASN A 74 -6.36 -18.78 -12.83
C ASN A 74 -5.80 -17.41 -13.29
N GLY A 75 -6.51 -16.31 -13.04
CA GLY A 75 -6.03 -14.95 -13.32
C GLY A 75 -6.70 -14.24 -14.47
N GLU A 76 -7.78 -14.81 -15.00
CA GLU A 76 -8.65 -14.08 -15.91
C GLU A 76 -9.31 -12.88 -15.22
N LEU A 77 -9.59 -12.97 -13.92
CA LEU A 77 -10.16 -11.89 -13.12
C LEU A 77 -9.67 -11.93 -11.68
N LEU A 78 -9.30 -10.77 -11.13
CA LEU A 78 -9.19 -10.55 -9.68
C LEU A 78 -10.34 -9.68 -9.19
N LEU A 79 -10.89 -9.98 -8.02
CA LEU A 79 -11.86 -9.12 -7.34
C LEU A 79 -11.17 -8.40 -6.18
N GLU A 80 -11.38 -7.10 -6.13
CA GLU A 80 -11.09 -6.24 -4.98
C GLU A 80 -12.43 -5.81 -4.38
N LEU A 81 -12.71 -6.25 -3.16
CA LEU A 81 -13.97 -6.01 -2.48
C LEU A 81 -13.88 -4.75 -1.62
N LYS A 82 -14.99 -4.03 -1.55
CA LYS A 82 -15.14 -2.86 -0.68
C LYS A 82 -16.51 -2.85 -0.01
N VAL A 83 -16.54 -2.40 1.24
CA VAL A 83 -17.80 -2.07 1.93
C VAL A 83 -17.70 -0.62 2.39
N VAL A 84 -18.01 0.30 1.47
CA VAL A 84 -17.82 1.75 1.63
C VAL A 84 -18.99 2.51 0.99
N PRO A 85 -19.21 3.79 1.36
CA PRO A 85 -20.31 4.57 0.78
C PRO A 85 -20.29 4.70 -0.75
N GLN A 86 -19.10 4.72 -1.35
CA GLN A 86 -18.90 4.78 -2.81
C GLN A 86 -17.49 4.33 -3.19
N ILE A 87 -17.31 3.88 -4.44
CA ILE A 87 -15.96 3.64 -5.00
C ILE A 87 -15.21 4.98 -5.12
N LEU A 88 -13.98 5.03 -4.60
CA LEU A 88 -13.10 6.20 -4.62
C LEU A 88 -11.93 5.97 -5.59
N PRO A 89 -11.31 7.04 -6.13
CA PRO A 89 -10.11 6.92 -6.97
C PRO A 89 -8.98 6.10 -6.35
N LEU A 90 -8.91 6.08 -5.01
CA LEU A 90 -7.99 5.24 -4.27
C LEU A 90 -8.22 3.73 -4.55
N HIS A 91 -9.47 3.27 -4.52
CA HIS A 91 -9.79 1.85 -4.76
C HIS A 91 -9.45 1.45 -6.20
N GLN A 92 -9.67 2.35 -7.15
CA GLN A 92 -9.27 2.17 -8.55
C GLN A 92 -7.74 2.04 -8.68
N ALA A 93 -7.00 2.92 -8.02
CA ALA A 93 -5.54 2.89 -8.02
C ALA A 93 -4.97 1.62 -7.37
N GLN A 94 -5.62 1.11 -6.31
CA GLN A 94 -5.28 -0.17 -5.69
C GLN A 94 -5.48 -1.34 -6.67
N ALA A 95 -6.63 -1.43 -7.33
CA ALA A 95 -6.88 -2.47 -8.33
C ALA A 95 -5.85 -2.46 -9.47
N ILE A 96 -5.45 -1.26 -9.94
CA ILE A 96 -4.39 -1.11 -10.94
C ILE A 96 -3.03 -1.59 -10.41
N ALA A 97 -2.68 -1.25 -9.16
CA ALA A 97 -1.46 -1.74 -8.52
C ALA A 97 -1.44 -3.28 -8.43
N TYR A 98 -2.58 -3.88 -8.10
CA TYR A 98 -2.72 -5.33 -7.98
C TYR A 98 -2.67 -6.03 -9.34
N LEU A 99 -3.20 -5.43 -10.40
CA LEU A 99 -3.03 -5.94 -11.78
C LEU A 99 -1.54 -6.00 -12.20
N LYS A 100 -0.71 -5.04 -11.75
CA LYS A 100 0.75 -5.08 -12.01
C LYS A 100 1.41 -6.26 -11.30
N VAL A 101 1.07 -6.49 -10.04
CA VAL A 101 1.70 -7.54 -9.20
C VAL A 101 1.27 -8.95 -9.62
N THR A 102 -0.02 -9.13 -9.88
CA THR A 102 -0.61 -10.46 -10.12
C THR A 102 -0.53 -10.88 -11.59
N ASN A 103 -0.34 -9.92 -12.49
CA ASN A 103 -0.44 -10.11 -13.93
C ASN A 103 -1.81 -10.67 -14.38
N ALA A 104 -2.89 -10.46 -13.63
CA ALA A 104 -4.25 -10.82 -14.06
C ALA A 104 -4.67 -10.08 -15.33
N ASP A 105 -5.61 -10.62 -16.11
CA ASP A 105 -6.13 -9.95 -17.31
C ASP A 105 -7.06 -8.77 -16.98
N LEU A 106 -7.78 -8.88 -15.86
CA LEU A 106 -8.82 -7.95 -15.45
C LEU A 106 -8.90 -7.83 -13.92
N ALA A 107 -9.27 -6.65 -13.43
CA ALA A 107 -9.76 -6.46 -12.07
C ALA A 107 -11.19 -5.93 -12.05
N PHE A 108 -11.97 -6.35 -11.07
CA PHE A 108 -13.16 -5.64 -10.62
C PHE A 108 -12.92 -5.00 -9.26
N VAL A 109 -13.38 -3.77 -9.12
CA VAL A 109 -13.64 -3.18 -7.80
C VAL A 109 -15.13 -3.33 -7.56
N ALA A 110 -15.51 -4.17 -6.60
CA ALA A 110 -16.91 -4.45 -6.26
C ALA A 110 -17.23 -3.89 -4.88
N ASN A 111 -18.12 -2.89 -4.83
CA ASN A 111 -18.55 -2.23 -3.60
C ASN A 111 -19.94 -2.70 -3.18
N PHE A 112 -20.03 -3.20 -1.94
CA PHE A 112 -21.24 -3.72 -1.29
C PHE A 112 -21.78 -2.79 -0.19
N GLY A 113 -21.22 -1.58 -0.04
CA GLY A 113 -21.65 -0.64 1.01
C GLY A 113 -22.95 0.12 0.71
N GLY A 114 -23.40 0.12 -0.54
CA GLY A 114 -24.60 0.83 -0.99
C GLY A 114 -25.87 -0.05 -1.02
N ILE A 115 -26.98 0.54 -1.47
CA ILE A 115 -28.25 -0.18 -1.69
C ILE A 115 -28.15 -1.23 -2.81
N ALA A 116 -27.19 -1.09 -3.71
CA ALA A 116 -26.90 -2.00 -4.81
C ALA A 116 -25.38 -2.17 -4.95
N VAL A 117 -24.96 -3.27 -5.56
CA VAL A 117 -23.53 -3.50 -5.86
C VAL A 117 -23.07 -2.53 -6.93
N GLU A 118 -22.02 -1.76 -6.62
CA GLU A 118 -21.29 -0.97 -7.62
C GLU A 118 -20.10 -1.80 -8.11
N ILE A 119 -19.93 -1.91 -9.43
CA ILE A 119 -18.85 -2.71 -10.03
C ILE A 119 -18.15 -1.89 -11.09
N GLU A 120 -16.89 -1.54 -10.83
CA GLU A 120 -16.00 -0.94 -11.81
C GLU A 120 -15.03 -1.97 -12.39
N ARG A 121 -14.69 -1.82 -13.67
CA ARG A 121 -13.95 -2.80 -14.46
C ARG A 121 -12.64 -2.21 -14.99
N PHE A 122 -11.53 -2.90 -14.72
CA PHE A 122 -10.18 -2.46 -15.08
C PHE A 122 -9.42 -3.50 -15.89
N PRO A 123 -9.39 -3.41 -17.23
CA PRO A 123 -8.50 -4.22 -18.05
C PRO A 123 -7.03 -3.93 -17.73
N ASN A 124 -6.18 -4.96 -17.74
CA ASN A 124 -4.77 -4.80 -17.45
C ASN A 124 -3.99 -4.16 -18.62
N PHE A 125 -4.15 -2.85 -18.78
CA PHE A 125 -3.38 -2.06 -19.75
C PHE A 125 -1.98 -1.68 -19.25
N VAL A 126 -1.60 -2.12 -18.05
CA VAL A 126 -0.29 -1.86 -17.43
C VAL A 126 0.64 -3.08 -17.51
N ARG A 127 0.13 -4.23 -17.96
CA ARG A 127 0.92 -5.44 -18.23
C ARG A 127 2.12 -5.10 -19.12
N GLY A 128 3.32 -5.47 -18.65
CA GLY A 128 4.57 -5.29 -19.39
C GLY A 128 5.03 -3.83 -19.54
N LYS A 129 4.31 -2.84 -18.99
CA LYS A 129 4.77 -1.46 -18.99
C LYS A 129 5.78 -1.25 -17.87
N GLN A 130 7.00 -0.90 -18.24
CA GLN A 130 7.93 -0.31 -17.28
C GLN A 130 7.65 1.17 -17.11
N VAL A 131 7.75 1.62 -15.87
CA VAL A 131 7.65 3.03 -15.52
C VAL A 131 9.05 3.61 -15.69
N ASP A 132 9.32 4.19 -16.86
CA ASP A 132 10.57 4.93 -17.10
C ASP A 132 10.43 6.33 -16.48
N LEU A 133 10.76 6.44 -15.19
CA LEU A 133 10.84 7.72 -14.51
C LEU A 133 12.31 8.13 -14.45
N GLU A 134 12.68 9.14 -15.24
CA GLU A 134 13.92 9.86 -14.96
C GLU A 134 13.88 10.42 -13.52
N TRP A 135 14.93 10.12 -12.73
CA TRP A 135 15.15 10.54 -11.34
C TRP A 135 15.36 12.06 -11.17
N LYS A 136 14.51 12.92 -11.76
CA LYS A 136 14.78 14.36 -11.92
C LYS A 136 13.83 15.30 -11.18
N ARG A 137 13.10 14.84 -10.16
CA ARG A 137 12.28 15.76 -9.37
C ARG A 137 13.05 16.33 -8.18
N ARG A 138 13.72 17.48 -8.39
CA ARG A 138 14.24 18.30 -7.28
C ARG A 138 13.08 19.00 -6.59
N LEU A 139 12.79 18.63 -5.34
CA LEU A 139 11.92 19.43 -4.49
C LEU A 139 12.64 20.75 -4.18
N THR A 140 11.96 21.87 -4.40
CA THR A 140 12.44 23.23 -4.10
C THR A 140 12.67 23.43 -2.61
N SER A 141 13.50 24.43 -2.26
CA SER A 141 14.08 24.71 -0.94
C SER A 141 13.15 24.42 0.24
N LEU A 142 13.35 23.26 0.87
CA LEU A 142 12.81 22.97 2.18
C LEU A 142 13.67 23.70 3.22
N ASP A 143 13.07 24.56 4.04
CA ASP A 143 13.70 25.05 5.26
C ASP A 143 13.78 23.87 6.25
N LEU A 144 14.82 23.05 6.14
CA LEU A 144 15.04 21.86 6.96
C LEU A 144 16.52 21.79 7.35
N PRO A 145 16.88 21.08 8.44
CA PRO A 145 18.27 20.95 8.87
C PRO A 145 19.22 20.37 7.80
N CYS A 146 18.73 19.51 6.91
CA CYS A 146 19.51 18.84 5.86
C CYS A 146 18.76 18.78 4.51
N PRO A 147 18.57 19.91 3.80
CA PRO A 147 17.70 19.97 2.62
C PRO A 147 18.09 19.04 1.45
N PRO A 148 19.38 18.83 1.10
CA PRO A 148 19.76 17.91 0.03
C PRO A 148 19.33 16.47 0.31
N LEU A 149 19.69 15.94 1.48
CA LEU A 149 19.33 14.58 1.89
C LEU A 149 17.82 14.42 2.04
N ALA A 150 17.13 15.43 2.59
CA ALA A 150 15.67 15.42 2.71
C ALA A 150 14.98 15.30 1.34
N ASN A 151 15.51 15.99 0.33
CA ASN A 151 15.02 15.92 -1.05
C ASN A 151 15.28 14.54 -1.68
N GLU A 152 16.47 13.98 -1.48
CA GLU A 152 16.83 12.65 -1.99
C GLU A 152 15.95 11.55 -1.37
N VAL A 153 15.75 11.61 -0.05
CA VAL A 153 14.87 10.69 0.68
C VAL A 153 13.44 10.80 0.16
N LEU A 154 12.89 12.02 0.06
CA LEU A 154 11.55 12.18 -0.48
C LEU A 154 11.45 11.69 -1.92
N SER A 155 12.44 11.97 -2.77
CA SER A 155 12.45 11.50 -4.16
C SER A 155 12.35 9.98 -4.20
N ALA A 156 13.19 9.26 -3.46
CA ALA A 156 13.13 7.80 -3.35
C ALA A 156 11.73 7.30 -2.96
N LEU A 157 11.13 7.90 -1.92
CA LEU A 157 9.81 7.50 -1.44
C LEU A 157 8.71 7.78 -2.47
N PHE A 158 8.80 8.90 -3.19
CA PHE A 158 7.90 9.22 -4.30
C PHE A 158 8.01 8.19 -5.43
N HIS A 159 9.21 7.79 -5.82
CA HIS A 159 9.40 6.77 -6.85
C HIS A 159 8.80 5.43 -6.45
N VAL A 160 9.03 4.98 -5.21
CA VAL A 160 8.40 3.78 -4.66
C VAL A 160 6.87 3.87 -4.75
N HIS A 161 6.29 5.02 -4.39
CA HIS A 161 4.84 5.20 -4.44
C HIS A 161 4.29 5.20 -5.86
N VAL A 162 4.95 5.88 -6.81
CA VAL A 162 4.49 5.93 -8.21
C VAL A 162 4.56 4.55 -8.89
N GLU A 163 5.61 3.79 -8.61
CA GLU A 163 5.82 2.49 -9.24
C GLU A 163 4.86 1.44 -8.67
N LEU A 164 4.87 1.25 -7.35
CA LEU A 164 4.04 0.26 -6.68
C LEU A 164 2.56 0.66 -6.66
N GLY A 165 2.26 1.95 -6.44
CA GLY A 165 0.91 2.43 -6.16
C GLY A 165 0.46 2.16 -4.72
N PRO A 166 -0.75 2.60 -4.35
CA PRO A 166 -1.34 2.37 -3.03
C PRO A 166 -1.87 0.93 -2.86
N GLY A 167 -2.17 0.54 -1.63
CA GLY A 167 -2.88 -0.72 -1.31
C GLY A 167 -2.07 -1.76 -0.57
N PHE A 168 -0.73 -1.65 -0.59
CA PHE A 168 0.11 -2.62 0.10
C PHE A 168 0.26 -2.31 1.59
N LEU A 169 0.63 -3.34 2.36
CA LEU A 169 0.99 -3.17 3.76
C LEU A 169 2.24 -2.30 3.90
N HIS A 170 2.32 -1.51 4.97
CA HIS A 170 3.45 -0.61 5.25
C HIS A 170 4.84 -1.28 5.17
N GLN A 171 4.93 -2.59 5.44
CA GLN A 171 6.18 -3.35 5.33
C GLN A 171 6.70 -3.47 3.89
N VAL A 172 5.80 -3.49 2.90
CA VAL A 172 6.13 -3.52 1.47
C VAL A 172 6.81 -2.21 1.10
N TYR A 173 6.18 -1.09 1.44
CA TYR A 173 6.78 0.24 1.21
C TYR A 173 8.11 0.38 1.95
N ARG A 174 8.20 0.00 3.23
CA ARG A 174 9.47 0.05 3.97
C ARG A 174 10.60 -0.70 3.27
N ARG A 175 10.33 -1.92 2.80
CA ARG A 175 11.34 -2.75 2.13
C ARG A 175 11.70 -2.20 0.76
N ALA A 176 10.72 -1.71 -0.01
CA ALA A 176 10.95 -1.03 -1.28
C ALA A 176 11.76 0.26 -1.11
N SER A 177 11.47 1.09 -0.11
CA SER A 177 12.24 2.29 0.20
C SER A 177 13.70 1.98 0.51
N ARG A 178 13.99 0.87 1.20
CA ARG A 178 15.39 0.43 1.42
C ARG A 178 16.08 0.01 0.12
N VAL A 179 15.36 -0.60 -0.81
CA VAL A 179 15.90 -0.91 -2.15
C VAL A 179 16.21 0.39 -2.88
N ALA A 180 15.25 1.32 -2.96
CA ALA A 180 15.42 2.61 -3.62
C ALA A 180 16.59 3.43 -3.01
N PHE A 181 16.70 3.48 -1.68
CA PHE A 181 17.82 4.15 -1.02
C PHE A 181 19.17 3.53 -1.38
N ARG A 182 19.29 2.19 -1.47
CA ARG A 182 20.54 1.55 -1.90
C ARG A 182 20.91 1.90 -3.34
N GLU A 183 19.94 1.91 -4.23
CA GLU A 183 20.15 2.22 -5.66
C GLU A 183 20.54 3.69 -5.88
N MET A 184 20.00 4.60 -5.07
CA MET A 184 20.37 6.02 -5.07
C MET A 184 21.67 6.32 -4.29
N GLY A 185 22.28 5.33 -3.63
CA GLY A 185 23.47 5.53 -2.80
C GLY A 185 23.21 6.24 -1.46
N ILE A 186 21.96 6.29 -1.00
CA ILE A 186 21.56 6.93 0.26
C ILE A 186 21.85 5.98 1.44
N GLY A 187 22.72 6.41 2.34
CA GLY A 187 23.13 5.62 3.51
C GLY A 187 21.99 5.42 4.50
N HIS A 188 21.67 4.18 4.87
CA HIS A 188 20.58 3.94 5.83
C HIS A 188 20.70 2.63 6.60
N THR A 189 20.09 2.60 7.78
CA THR A 189 19.93 1.42 8.63
C THR A 189 18.45 1.16 8.95
N TYR A 190 18.13 -0.06 9.35
CA TYR A 190 16.77 -0.45 9.75
C TYR A 190 16.71 -0.69 11.25
N ILE A 191 16.00 0.19 11.96
CA ILE A 191 15.74 0.07 13.39
C ILE A 191 14.51 -0.81 13.57
N LYS A 192 14.74 -2.13 13.72
CA LYS A 192 13.66 -3.09 14.00
C LYS A 192 13.02 -2.81 15.35
N GLN A 193 13.83 -2.70 16.39
CA GLN A 193 13.41 -2.45 17.77
C GLN A 193 14.29 -1.38 18.40
N THR A 194 13.73 -0.65 19.37
CA THR A 194 14.44 0.33 20.20
C THR A 194 14.52 -0.21 21.63
N PRO A 195 15.71 -0.30 22.24
CA PRO A 195 15.84 -0.70 23.63
C PRO A 195 15.24 0.37 24.56
N VAL A 196 14.56 -0.07 25.62
CA VAL A 196 13.92 0.79 26.61
C VAL A 196 14.73 0.69 27.90
N TYR A 197 15.09 1.84 28.46
CA TYR A 197 15.85 1.94 29.71
C TYR A 197 15.08 2.77 30.74
N TYR A 198 15.24 2.41 32.02
CA TYR A 198 14.78 3.20 33.16
C TYR A 198 15.91 3.29 34.19
N HIS A 199 16.37 4.52 34.48
CA HIS A 199 17.55 4.77 35.32
C HIS A 199 18.78 3.93 34.93
N GLY A 200 19.03 3.76 33.62
CA GLY A 200 20.14 2.94 33.10
C GLY A 200 19.89 1.43 33.10
N HIS A 201 18.80 0.94 33.69
CA HIS A 201 18.41 -0.46 33.63
C HIS A 201 17.63 -0.77 32.36
N HIS A 202 18.08 -1.76 31.60
CA HIS A 202 17.38 -2.23 30.40
C HIS A 202 16.08 -2.95 30.79
N LEU A 203 14.95 -2.46 30.28
CA LEU A 203 13.61 -3.01 30.53
C LEU A 203 13.15 -3.97 29.43
N GLY A 204 13.67 -3.83 28.20
CA GLY A 204 13.26 -4.64 27.06
C GLY A 204 13.32 -3.87 25.75
N ASN A 205 12.85 -4.51 24.67
CA ASN A 205 12.91 -3.96 23.31
C ASN A 205 11.51 -3.62 22.79
N GLN A 206 11.30 -2.36 22.43
CA GLN A 206 10.06 -1.90 21.80
C GLN A 206 10.17 -1.98 20.27
N ASP A 207 9.18 -2.60 19.65
CA ASP A 207 9.04 -2.62 18.19
C ASP A 207 8.96 -1.20 17.60
N THR A 208 9.78 -0.90 16.60
CA THR A 208 10.00 0.47 16.10
C THR A 208 9.85 0.55 14.58
N ARG A 209 10.49 -0.38 13.87
CA ARG A 209 10.46 -0.51 12.40
C ARG A 209 10.69 0.79 11.60
N LEU A 210 11.62 1.63 12.02
CA LEU A 210 11.97 2.89 11.35
C LEU A 210 13.22 2.73 10.47
N LEU A 211 13.36 3.60 9.47
CA LEU A 211 14.60 3.74 8.70
C LEU A 211 15.38 4.93 9.26
N ASN A 212 16.61 4.72 9.68
CA ASN A 212 17.51 5.81 10.04
C ASN A 212 18.43 6.09 8.85
N VAL A 213 18.26 7.27 8.25
CA VAL A 213 18.96 7.69 7.04
C VAL A 213 20.09 8.64 7.46
N GLU A 214 21.32 8.18 7.24
CA GLU A 214 22.57 8.90 7.52
C GLU A 214 22.67 9.54 8.91
N GLU A 215 21.95 9.01 9.91
CA GLU A 215 21.86 9.58 11.27
C GLU A 215 21.25 11.00 11.31
N GLN A 216 20.69 11.46 10.20
CA GLN A 216 20.09 12.79 10.04
C GLN A 216 18.56 12.74 9.97
N ILE A 217 17.98 11.68 9.39
CA ILE A 217 16.54 11.59 9.15
C ILE A 217 15.98 10.25 9.61
N LEU A 218 14.99 10.29 10.51
CA LEU A 218 14.24 9.12 10.95
C LEU A 218 12.94 9.02 10.15
N VAL A 219 12.84 7.99 9.29
CA VAL A 219 11.73 7.82 8.36
C VAL A 219 10.77 6.73 8.85
N ALA A 220 9.50 7.09 9.01
CA ALA A 220 8.38 6.20 9.25
C ALA A 220 7.58 6.00 7.95
N THR A 221 7.65 4.81 7.36
CA THR A 221 6.81 4.42 6.22
C THR A 221 5.51 3.81 6.74
N ILE A 222 4.37 4.43 6.43
CA ILE A 222 3.04 4.01 6.89
C ILE A 222 2.06 3.92 5.71
N ALA A 223 0.94 3.25 5.93
CA ALA A 223 -0.14 3.14 4.96
C ALA A 223 -1.49 3.19 5.71
N VAL A 224 -1.85 4.38 6.18
CA VAL A 224 -3.05 4.64 7.00
C VAL A 224 -3.90 5.75 6.40
N ARG A 225 -5.20 5.80 6.72
CA ARG A 225 -6.13 6.79 6.17
C ARG A 225 -5.75 8.24 6.49
N ALA A 226 -5.16 8.47 7.67
CA ALA A 226 -4.72 9.79 8.12
C ALA A 226 -3.54 9.65 9.08
N VAL A 227 -2.61 10.61 9.02
CA VAL A 227 -1.52 10.76 9.99
C VAL A 227 -2.07 11.46 11.23
N THR A 228 -2.02 10.81 12.38
CA THR A 228 -2.50 11.39 13.65
C THR A 228 -1.38 12.08 14.41
N ASP A 229 -1.75 12.93 15.37
CA ASP A 229 -0.77 13.62 16.23
C ASP A 229 -0.06 12.66 17.19
N GLU A 230 -0.69 11.56 17.58
CA GLU A 230 -0.04 10.49 18.35
C GLU A 230 1.09 9.84 17.54
N MET A 231 0.91 9.65 16.22
CA MET A 231 1.96 9.12 15.36
C MET A 231 3.16 10.08 15.26
N LYS A 232 2.87 11.38 15.14
CA LYS A 232 3.91 12.44 15.14
C LYS A 232 4.66 12.47 16.46
N MET A 233 3.94 12.42 17.58
CA MET A 233 4.51 12.40 18.93
C MET A 233 5.40 11.17 19.12
N HIS A 234 4.95 9.98 18.71
CA HIS A 234 5.76 8.76 18.76
C HIS A 234 7.05 8.90 17.95
N LEU A 235 6.99 9.41 16.72
CA LEU A 235 8.20 9.62 15.92
C LEU A 235 9.14 10.63 16.58
N HIS A 236 8.62 11.73 17.11
CA HIS A 236 9.40 12.75 17.83
C HIS A 236 10.13 12.18 19.05
N MET A 237 9.47 11.32 19.83
CA MET A 237 10.10 10.63 20.96
C MET A 237 11.23 9.70 20.49
N LYS A 238 11.05 9.02 19.36
CA LYS A 238 12.09 8.16 18.76
C LYS A 238 13.26 8.97 18.23
N MET A 239 13.02 10.13 17.62
CA MET A 239 14.07 11.05 17.19
C MET A 239 14.98 11.43 18.36
N ARG A 240 14.40 11.82 19.51
CA ARG A 240 15.18 12.14 20.73
C ARG A 240 16.00 10.96 21.24
N HIS A 241 15.43 9.74 21.21
CA HIS A 241 16.12 8.54 21.67
C HIS A 241 17.33 8.18 20.80
N HIS A 242 17.23 8.40 19.49
CA HIS A 242 18.27 8.10 18.51
C HIS A 242 19.16 9.31 18.17
N ASP A 243 18.99 10.44 18.87
CA ASP A 243 19.68 11.73 18.63
C ASP A 243 19.61 12.22 17.17
N VAL A 244 18.48 11.96 16.49
CA VAL A 244 18.26 12.32 15.08
C VAL A 244 17.52 13.67 14.99
N PRO A 245 18.02 14.65 14.21
CA PRO A 245 17.47 16.02 14.20
C PRO A 245 16.17 16.16 13.41
N LEU A 246 15.88 15.25 12.47
CA LEU A 246 14.72 15.35 11.58
C LEU A 246 13.93 14.03 11.51
N GLY A 247 12.61 14.14 11.54
CA GLY A 247 11.69 13.02 11.35
C GLY A 247 10.84 13.21 10.10
N LEU A 248 10.57 12.11 9.41
CA LEU A 248 9.68 12.07 8.24
C LEU A 248 8.64 10.97 8.43
N ILE A 249 7.37 11.34 8.41
CA ILE A 249 6.29 10.37 8.21
C ILE A 249 5.93 10.37 6.73
N ALA A 250 6.06 9.22 6.07
CA ALA A 250 5.71 9.02 4.67
C ALA A 250 4.52 8.05 4.57
N ASN A 251 3.36 8.56 4.14
CA ASN A 251 2.10 7.82 4.09
C ASN A 251 1.74 7.44 2.64
N PHE A 252 1.79 6.14 2.36
CA PHE A 252 1.57 5.55 1.04
C PHE A 252 0.10 5.19 0.76
N ASN A 253 -0.82 5.56 1.65
CA ASN A 253 -2.22 5.12 1.56
C ASN A 253 -3.01 5.79 0.44
N ARG A 254 -2.66 7.01 0.01
CA ARG A 254 -3.42 7.77 -0.98
C ARG A 254 -2.92 7.55 -2.41
N THR A 255 -3.63 8.12 -3.38
CA THR A 255 -3.24 8.15 -4.80
C THR A 255 -1.99 8.99 -5.06
N THR A 256 -1.56 9.79 -4.09
CA THR A 256 -0.27 10.47 -4.04
C THR A 256 0.41 10.18 -2.71
N LEU A 257 1.75 10.21 -2.68
CA LEU A 257 2.48 10.13 -1.42
C LEU A 257 2.19 11.38 -0.58
N GLU A 258 1.64 11.17 0.62
CA GLU A 258 1.55 12.21 1.64
C GLU A 258 2.77 12.12 2.56
N PHE A 259 3.24 13.26 3.05
CA PHE A 259 4.34 13.27 4.00
C PHE A 259 4.23 14.41 5.00
N CYS A 260 4.84 14.21 6.17
CA CYS A 260 4.89 15.18 7.25
C CYS A 260 6.30 15.21 7.85
N TRP A 261 6.90 16.39 7.90
CA TRP A 261 8.19 16.64 8.54
C TRP A 261 8.02 17.00 10.01
N ILE A 262 8.89 16.48 10.86
CA ILE A 262 8.95 16.76 12.29
C ILE A 262 10.35 17.23 12.63
N ARG A 263 10.48 18.44 13.16
CA ARG A 263 11.78 18.97 13.59
C ARG A 263 12.05 18.55 15.03
N GLY A 264 13.28 18.11 15.31
CA GLY A 264 13.77 18.01 16.68
C GLY A 264 13.73 19.40 17.32
N GLY A 265 13.15 19.52 18.51
CA GLY A 265 13.28 20.74 19.29
C GLY A 265 14.74 20.90 19.71
N ASN A 266 15.26 22.13 19.73
CA ASN A 266 16.52 22.41 20.40
C ASN A 266 16.44 21.84 21.82
N LYS A 267 17.50 21.14 22.26
CA LYS A 267 17.71 20.83 23.68
C LYS A 267 17.79 22.19 24.40
N GLY A 268 16.66 22.64 24.95
CA GLY A 268 16.56 23.78 25.85
C GLY A 268 16.49 23.27 27.27
#